data_AF-A0A8E2LR43-F1
#
_entry.id   AF-A0A8E2LR43-F1
#
_cell.length_a   1.000
_cell.length_b   1.000
_cell.length_c   1.000
_cell.angle_alpha   90.00
_cell.angle_beta   90.00
_cell.angle_gamma   90.00
#
_symmetry.space_group_name_H-M   'P 1'
#
loop_
_entity.id
_entity.type
_entity.pdbx_description
1 polymer ?
#
loop_
_entity_poly.entity_id
_entity_poly.type
_entity_poly.pdbx_seq_one_letter_code
_entity_poly.pdbx_strand_id
1 'polypeptide(L)'
;MVLGADTATLRKARGAFFTPEAVARYITEWAVRSTSDRIIEPSCGEASFLLAAVERLAALHTPGGADQYAALDGVELHDASARAARKLLRNAGVEAHVMVNDFFCVAPTGSYDVVIGNPPYIRYQEFSGTARARSRAAALRAGVGLTNLASSWAAFAVHSALFLRPGGRMGLVLPAELLSVNYAAEVRRFLLATFARVDLVLFTERVFPDAQEEVLLLLADGYQEGPTDHASIYQARNAAELPTIAAGRTWTPTRPEEKWTPSLLSADALNTYMGLLSSGCFTVLESWGDTTLGMVTGNNKYFALSPARVADLGLEPTDILRLSPPGSRHLRGLAFGAAALNELGRNGSATWLFRPPGEPSPAARAYIAAGEAAGVHTAYKCRVRKPWWRVPSLAPADLLLTYMNADTARVTTNAAKAAHLNSVHGVYLTPKLQKLGKALLPLASLTSMTLVGAETVGRAYGGGMLKLEPREADRLPVPPAALVEAAADRLTNIRPQVAALLRGGKLLAASKLVDDVLLVGELGIARTQVRVLREAHAELTARRAARGRRGAN
;
A
#
# COMPACT_ATOMS: atom_id res chain seq x y z
N MET A 1 6.19 -44.80 14.74
CA MET A 1 7.09 -43.72 14.29
C MET A 1 6.21 -42.51 13.99
N VAL A 2 6.18 -41.54 14.91
CA VAL A 2 5.19 -40.47 14.95
C VAL A 2 5.38 -39.52 13.75
N LEU A 3 4.34 -39.41 12.91
CA LEU A 3 4.23 -38.42 11.83
C LEU A 3 4.40 -37.02 12.43
N GLY A 4 5.45 -36.30 12.02
CA GLY A 4 5.66 -34.91 12.43
C GLY A 4 4.48 -34.06 11.95
N ALA A 5 3.71 -33.53 12.89
CA ALA A 5 2.55 -32.70 12.59
C ALA A 5 2.97 -31.41 11.86
N ASP A 6 2.25 -31.10 10.79
CA ASP A 6 2.38 -29.85 10.04
C ASP A 6 1.92 -28.68 10.92
N THR A 7 2.85 -28.01 11.59
CA THR A 7 2.53 -26.94 12.56
C THR A 7 2.08 -25.66 11.85
N ALA A 8 1.28 -24.84 12.51
CA ALA A 8 0.87 -23.52 12.00
C ALA A 8 2.06 -22.64 11.59
N THR A 9 3.21 -22.80 12.24
CA THR A 9 4.48 -22.13 11.91
C THR A 9 5.04 -22.58 10.56
N LEU A 10 4.99 -23.88 10.24
CA LEU A 10 5.41 -24.42 8.94
C LEU A 10 4.45 -24.00 7.81
N ARG A 11 3.14 -23.92 8.10
CA ARG A 11 2.13 -23.41 7.15
C ARG A 11 2.33 -21.93 6.83
N LYS A 12 2.60 -21.12 7.87
CA LYS A 12 2.93 -19.70 7.75
C LYS A 12 4.23 -19.47 6.97
N ALA A 13 5.26 -20.29 7.19
CA ALA A 13 6.53 -20.22 6.45
C ALA A 13 6.40 -20.61 4.96
N ARG A 14 5.34 -21.33 4.59
CA ARG A 14 5.03 -21.70 3.19
C ARG A 14 4.08 -20.72 2.50
N GLY A 15 3.55 -19.72 3.23
CA GLY A 15 2.54 -18.80 2.70
C GLY A 15 1.20 -19.47 2.35
N ALA A 16 0.95 -20.69 2.86
CA ALA A 16 -0.25 -21.47 2.59
C ALA A 16 -1.34 -21.13 3.62
N PHE A 17 -2.41 -20.47 3.19
CA PHE A 17 -3.61 -20.23 3.99
C PHE A 17 -4.74 -21.12 3.48
N PHE A 18 -5.42 -21.82 4.38
CA PHE A 18 -6.59 -22.63 4.02
C PHE A 18 -7.70 -21.70 3.52
N THR A 19 -8.15 -21.91 2.28
CA THR A 19 -9.20 -21.09 1.67
C THR A 19 -10.56 -21.49 2.24
N PRO A 20 -11.34 -20.56 2.82
CA PRO A 20 -12.68 -20.84 3.27
C PRO A 20 -13.54 -21.41 2.14
N GLU A 21 -14.33 -22.43 2.44
CA GLU A 21 -15.18 -23.13 1.47
C GLU A 21 -16.11 -22.18 0.71
N ALA A 22 -16.72 -21.22 1.40
CA ALA A 22 -17.59 -20.21 0.78
C ALA A 22 -16.87 -19.37 -0.30
N VAL A 23 -15.58 -19.09 -0.11
CA VAL A 23 -14.77 -18.35 -1.09
C VAL A 23 -14.44 -19.23 -2.29
N ALA A 24 -13.99 -20.47 -2.04
CA ALA A 24 -13.66 -21.42 -3.09
C ALA A 24 -14.88 -21.72 -3.97
N ARG A 25 -16.04 -21.94 -3.34
CA ARG A 25 -17.32 -22.17 -4.01
C ARG A 25 -17.73 -20.97 -4.86
N TYR A 26 -17.74 -19.76 -4.30
CA TYR A 26 -18.16 -18.56 -5.03
C TYR A 26 -17.33 -18.31 -6.29
N ILE A 27 -16.00 -18.39 -6.19
CA ILE A 27 -15.11 -18.22 -7.35
C ILE A 27 -15.37 -19.30 -8.39
N THR A 28 -15.51 -20.55 -7.95
CA THR A 28 -15.69 -21.70 -8.84
C THR A 28 -17.03 -21.66 -9.56
N GLU A 29 -18.12 -21.31 -8.87
CA GLU A 29 -19.46 -21.15 -9.46
C GLU A 29 -19.48 -20.07 -10.55
N TRP A 30 -18.74 -18.97 -10.34
CA TRP A 30 -18.59 -17.90 -11.32
C TRP A 30 -17.74 -18.32 -12.54
N ALA A 31 -16.65 -19.06 -12.29
CA ALA A 31 -15.67 -19.41 -13.31
C ALA A 31 -16.06 -20.63 -14.15
N VAL A 32 -16.61 -21.68 -13.54
CA VAL A 32 -16.97 -22.95 -14.19
C VAL A 32 -18.42 -22.89 -14.66
N ARG A 33 -18.59 -22.89 -15.99
CA ARG A 33 -19.86 -22.64 -16.68
C ARG A 33 -20.35 -23.85 -17.47
N SER A 34 -19.46 -24.78 -17.80
CA SER A 34 -19.77 -25.99 -18.56
C SER A 34 -19.07 -27.21 -17.96
N THR A 35 -19.70 -28.38 -18.08
CA THR A 35 -19.06 -29.68 -17.76
C THR A 35 -17.87 -29.99 -18.67
N SER A 36 -17.78 -29.30 -19.82
CA SER A 36 -16.67 -29.39 -20.76
C SER A 36 -15.50 -28.44 -20.44
N ASP A 37 -15.61 -27.59 -19.42
CA ASP A 37 -14.53 -26.67 -19.07
C ASP A 37 -13.30 -27.44 -18.56
N ARG A 38 -12.13 -27.14 -19.12
CA ARG A 38 -10.84 -27.61 -18.60
C ARG A 38 -10.35 -26.68 -17.51
N ILE A 39 -10.15 -27.23 -16.32
CA ILE A 39 -9.89 -26.47 -15.09
C ILE A 39 -8.48 -26.77 -14.58
N ILE A 40 -7.74 -25.72 -14.19
CA ILE A 40 -6.47 -25.86 -13.48
C ILE A 40 -6.44 -25.03 -12.19
N GLU A 41 -5.98 -25.64 -11.09
CA GLU A 41 -5.59 -24.96 -9.86
C GLU A 41 -4.06 -24.91 -9.73
N PRO A 42 -3.41 -23.74 -9.95
CA PRO A 42 -1.96 -23.69 -10.09
C PRO A 42 -1.16 -23.73 -8.78
N SER A 43 -1.83 -23.71 -7.63
CA SER A 43 -1.24 -23.91 -6.29
C SER A 43 -2.24 -24.61 -5.36
N CYS A 44 -2.51 -25.89 -5.64
CA CYS A 44 -3.71 -26.55 -5.13
C CYS A 44 -3.70 -26.94 -3.66
N GLY A 45 -2.56 -27.00 -2.98
CA GLY A 45 -2.51 -27.32 -1.55
C GLY A 45 -3.24 -28.63 -1.23
N GLU A 46 -4.32 -28.54 -0.45
CA GLU A 46 -5.20 -29.66 -0.11
C GLU A 46 -6.51 -29.69 -0.96
N ALA A 47 -6.47 -29.15 -2.17
CA ALA A 47 -7.51 -29.21 -3.21
C ALA A 47 -8.84 -28.49 -2.90
N SER A 48 -8.83 -27.41 -2.10
CA SER A 48 -10.06 -26.68 -1.77
C SER A 48 -10.84 -26.19 -2.99
N PHE A 49 -10.16 -25.64 -4.03
CA PHE A 49 -10.85 -25.22 -5.25
C PHE A 49 -11.18 -26.39 -6.17
N LEU A 50 -10.30 -27.38 -6.31
CA LEU A 50 -10.60 -28.56 -7.12
C LEU A 50 -11.83 -29.33 -6.58
N LEU A 51 -12.00 -29.44 -5.26
CA LEU A 51 -13.20 -30.04 -4.65
C LEU A 51 -14.46 -29.21 -4.94
N ALA A 52 -14.39 -27.88 -4.79
CA ALA A 52 -15.49 -27.01 -5.19
C ALA A 52 -15.83 -27.14 -6.69
N ALA A 53 -14.83 -27.36 -7.54
CA ALA A 53 -15.03 -27.61 -8.97
C ALA A 53 -15.75 -28.92 -9.23
N VAL A 54 -15.44 -29.99 -8.49
CA VAL A 54 -16.18 -31.25 -8.56
C VAL A 54 -17.66 -31.04 -8.23
N GLU A 55 -17.97 -30.32 -7.14
CA GLU A 55 -19.35 -30.00 -6.75
C GLU A 55 -20.08 -29.18 -7.84
N ARG A 56 -19.40 -28.18 -8.40
CA ARG A 56 -19.96 -27.33 -9.46
C ARG A 56 -20.21 -28.11 -10.76
N LEU A 57 -19.28 -28.96 -11.16
CA LEU A 57 -19.42 -29.81 -12.35
C LEU A 57 -20.58 -30.79 -12.18
N ALA A 58 -20.74 -31.38 -11.00
CA ALA A 58 -21.89 -32.24 -10.68
C ALA A 58 -23.22 -31.47 -10.75
N ALA A 59 -23.26 -30.23 -10.26
CA ALA A 59 -24.46 -29.38 -10.34
C ALA A 59 -24.81 -28.95 -11.78
N LEU A 60 -23.83 -28.90 -12.68
CA LEU A 60 -24.03 -28.58 -14.10
C LEU A 60 -24.37 -29.82 -14.95
N HIS A 61 -24.24 -31.02 -14.40
CA HIS A 61 -24.50 -32.25 -15.13
C HIS A 61 -26.01 -32.40 -15.41
N THR A 62 -26.36 -32.51 -16.69
CA THR A 62 -27.72 -32.80 -17.14
C THR A 62 -27.91 -34.29 -17.36
N PRO A 63 -29.04 -34.90 -16.96
CA PRO A 63 -29.33 -36.31 -17.25
C PRO A 63 -29.21 -36.62 -18.76
N GLY A 64 -28.34 -37.57 -19.12
CA GLY A 64 -28.05 -37.93 -20.53
C GLY A 64 -26.88 -37.16 -21.18
N GLY A 65 -26.20 -36.28 -20.44
CA GLY A 65 -24.94 -35.68 -20.85
C GLY A 65 -23.77 -36.66 -20.74
N ALA A 66 -22.59 -36.28 -21.24
CA ALA A 66 -21.38 -37.08 -21.07
C ALA A 66 -21.07 -37.28 -19.58
N ASP A 67 -20.81 -38.52 -19.18
CA ASP A 67 -20.51 -38.90 -17.78
C ASP A 67 -19.13 -38.38 -17.31
N GLN A 68 -18.27 -37.92 -18.22
CA GLN A 68 -16.89 -37.56 -17.92
C GLN A 68 -16.62 -36.06 -18.11
N TYR A 69 -16.08 -35.42 -17.06
CA TYR A 69 -15.61 -34.04 -17.09
C TYR A 69 -14.32 -33.92 -17.92
N ALA A 70 -14.11 -32.77 -18.58
CA ALA A 70 -13.02 -32.61 -19.57
C ALA A 70 -11.60 -32.76 -18.99
N ALA A 71 -11.20 -31.93 -18.02
CA ALA A 71 -9.92 -32.05 -17.31
C ALA A 71 -9.97 -31.26 -16.00
N LEU A 72 -9.48 -31.87 -14.92
CA LEU A 72 -9.35 -31.24 -13.60
C LEU A 72 -7.90 -31.41 -13.11
N ASP A 73 -7.11 -30.35 -13.26
CA ASP A 73 -5.67 -30.38 -13.06
C ASP A 73 -5.24 -29.51 -11.87
N GLY A 74 -4.21 -29.95 -11.15
CA GLY A 74 -3.64 -29.22 -10.02
C GLY A 74 -2.12 -29.18 -10.09
N VAL A 75 -1.50 -28.11 -9.60
CA VAL A 75 -0.06 -28.04 -9.37
C VAL A 75 0.19 -27.75 -7.89
N GLU A 76 1.11 -28.49 -7.27
CA GLU A 76 1.48 -28.31 -5.88
C GLU A 76 3.00 -28.49 -5.72
N LEU A 77 3.64 -27.57 -4.99
CA LEU A 77 5.09 -27.60 -4.80
C LEU A 77 5.51 -28.74 -3.87
N HIS A 78 4.69 -29.06 -2.88
CA HIS A 78 4.97 -30.02 -1.83
C HIS A 78 4.26 -31.35 -2.05
N ASP A 79 5.07 -32.39 -2.25
CA ASP A 79 4.62 -33.76 -2.48
C ASP A 79 3.64 -34.32 -1.42
N ALA A 80 3.80 -33.95 -0.14
CA ALA A 80 2.86 -34.35 0.92
C ALA A 80 1.46 -33.77 0.72
N SER A 81 1.36 -32.47 0.42
CA SER A 81 0.08 -31.79 0.14
C SER A 81 -0.55 -32.34 -1.14
N ALA A 82 0.24 -32.55 -2.19
CA ALA A 82 -0.23 -33.13 -3.44
C ALA A 82 -0.83 -34.54 -3.24
N ARG A 83 -0.22 -35.38 -2.38
CA ARG A 83 -0.80 -36.68 -2.02
C ARG A 83 -2.13 -36.54 -1.28
N ALA A 84 -2.24 -35.57 -0.37
CA ALA A 84 -3.49 -35.31 0.36
C ALA A 84 -4.60 -34.85 -0.61
N ALA A 85 -4.31 -33.90 -1.48
CA ALA A 85 -5.19 -33.45 -2.56
C ALA A 85 -5.69 -34.61 -3.43
N ARG A 86 -4.78 -35.45 -3.95
CA ARG A 86 -5.16 -36.63 -4.76
C ARG A 86 -6.05 -37.61 -3.99
N LYS A 87 -5.83 -37.79 -2.69
CA LYS A 87 -6.67 -38.66 -1.85
C LYS A 87 -8.08 -38.09 -1.69
N LEU A 88 -8.20 -36.79 -1.42
CA LEU A 88 -9.48 -36.10 -1.29
C LEU A 88 -10.29 -36.16 -2.60
N LEU A 89 -9.64 -35.89 -3.74
CA LEU A 89 -10.28 -35.93 -5.06
C LEU A 89 -10.77 -37.33 -5.45
N ARG A 90 -9.97 -38.38 -5.16
CA ARG A 90 -10.42 -39.78 -5.34
C ARG A 90 -11.61 -40.13 -4.46
N ASN A 91 -11.63 -39.66 -3.21
CA ASN A 91 -12.78 -39.88 -2.31
C ASN A 91 -14.04 -39.16 -2.80
N ALA A 92 -13.89 -38.06 -3.54
CA ALA A 92 -14.97 -37.37 -4.22
C ALA A 92 -15.39 -38.03 -5.56
N GLY A 93 -14.79 -39.16 -5.92
CA GLY A 93 -15.16 -39.95 -7.11
C GLY A 93 -14.63 -39.40 -8.43
N VAL A 94 -13.66 -38.47 -8.41
CA VAL A 94 -13.11 -37.86 -9.63
C VAL A 94 -11.63 -38.20 -9.81
N GLU A 95 -11.26 -38.58 -11.03
CA GLU A 95 -9.87 -38.72 -11.44
C GLU A 95 -9.32 -37.35 -11.85
N ALA A 96 -8.49 -36.76 -11.00
CA ALA A 96 -7.86 -35.46 -11.22
C ALA A 96 -6.34 -35.60 -11.30
N HIS A 97 -5.69 -34.86 -12.19
CA HIS A 97 -4.24 -34.90 -12.36
C HIS A 97 -3.57 -33.78 -11.55
N VAL A 98 -3.05 -34.14 -10.38
CA VAL A 98 -2.26 -33.23 -9.53
C VAL A 98 -0.77 -33.47 -9.78
N MET A 99 -0.03 -32.47 -10.23
CA MET A 99 1.41 -32.49 -10.47
C MET A 99 2.19 -31.95 -9.26
N VAL A 100 3.27 -32.64 -8.87
CA VAL A 100 4.23 -32.11 -7.88
C VAL A 100 5.29 -31.30 -8.63
N ASN A 101 5.19 -29.98 -8.63
CA ASN A 101 6.14 -29.12 -9.34
C ASN A 101 6.13 -27.67 -8.82
N ASP A 102 7.20 -26.94 -9.12
CA ASP A 102 7.21 -25.47 -9.06
C ASP A 102 6.38 -24.93 -10.23
N PHE A 103 5.26 -24.28 -9.93
CA PHE A 103 4.34 -23.78 -10.96
C PHE A 103 5.01 -22.84 -11.97
N PHE A 104 6.03 -22.07 -11.55
CA PHE A 104 6.76 -21.20 -12.45
C PHE A 104 7.61 -21.95 -13.49
N CYS A 105 7.90 -23.23 -13.24
CA CYS A 105 8.57 -24.15 -14.15
C CYS A 105 7.59 -24.89 -15.08
N VAL A 106 6.29 -24.88 -14.79
CA VAL A 106 5.28 -25.48 -15.66
C VAL A 106 5.06 -24.56 -16.87
N ALA A 107 5.26 -25.11 -18.08
CA ALA A 107 5.05 -24.36 -19.31
C ALA A 107 3.55 -24.10 -19.52
N PRO A 108 3.15 -22.85 -19.82
CA PRO A 108 1.76 -22.54 -20.09
C PRO A 108 1.35 -23.12 -21.44
N THR A 109 0.27 -23.89 -21.48
CA THR A 109 -0.24 -24.54 -22.71
C THR A 109 -1.28 -23.70 -23.45
N GLY A 110 -1.85 -22.67 -22.81
CA GLY A 110 -2.94 -21.86 -23.38
C GLY A 110 -4.19 -22.67 -23.72
N SER A 111 -4.45 -23.76 -22.98
CA SER A 111 -5.46 -24.76 -23.33
C SER A 111 -6.60 -24.90 -22.33
N TYR A 112 -6.56 -24.17 -21.22
CA TYR A 112 -7.55 -24.26 -20.14
C TYR A 112 -8.65 -23.21 -20.34
N ASP A 113 -9.87 -23.58 -19.98
CA ASP A 113 -11.01 -22.69 -19.91
C ASP A 113 -10.98 -21.85 -18.64
N VAL A 114 -10.53 -22.47 -17.55
CA VAL A 114 -10.67 -21.94 -16.20
C VAL A 114 -9.37 -22.11 -15.43
N VAL A 115 -8.91 -21.01 -14.83
CA VAL A 115 -7.87 -21.02 -13.80
C VAL A 115 -8.49 -20.50 -12.51
N ILE A 116 -8.43 -21.30 -11.45
CA ILE A 116 -8.94 -20.93 -10.11
C ILE A 116 -7.89 -21.18 -9.05
N GLY A 117 -7.90 -20.44 -7.94
CA GLY A 117 -7.02 -20.77 -6.82
C GLY A 117 -6.69 -19.63 -5.85
N ASN A 118 -5.84 -19.95 -4.89
CA ASN A 118 -5.27 -19.01 -3.93
C ASN A 118 -3.74 -19.07 -4.01
N PRO A 119 -3.09 -18.18 -4.80
CA PRO A 119 -1.64 -18.14 -4.91
C PRO A 119 -0.91 -17.93 -3.58
N PRO A 120 0.35 -18.40 -3.42
CA PRO A 120 1.13 -18.15 -2.21
C PRO A 120 1.60 -16.68 -2.10
N TYR A 121 1.57 -16.11 -0.89
CA TYR A 121 1.92 -14.70 -0.61
C TYR A 121 3.31 -14.56 0.05
N ILE A 122 4.37 -14.98 -0.65
CA ILE A 122 5.74 -14.94 -0.11
C ILE A 122 6.35 -13.56 -0.34
N ARG A 123 6.75 -12.91 0.76
CA ARG A 123 7.37 -11.58 0.72
C ARG A 123 8.74 -11.63 0.04
N TYR A 124 9.09 -10.53 -0.63
CA TYR A 124 10.35 -10.41 -1.37
C TYR A 124 11.62 -10.70 -0.55
N GLN A 125 11.58 -10.51 0.77
CA GLN A 125 12.72 -10.76 1.66
C GLN A 125 13.03 -12.26 1.79
N GLU A 126 12.00 -13.10 1.77
CA GLU A 126 12.08 -14.55 1.89
C GLU A 126 12.16 -15.21 0.49
N PHE A 127 11.58 -14.55 -0.51
CA PHE A 127 11.59 -15.00 -1.89
C PHE A 127 12.88 -14.58 -2.60
N SER A 128 13.96 -15.36 -2.51
CA SER A 128 15.29 -15.03 -3.03
C SER A 128 15.85 -16.06 -4.02
N GLY A 129 16.99 -15.76 -4.64
CA GLY A 129 17.73 -16.70 -5.50
C GLY A 129 16.97 -17.14 -6.76
N THR A 130 17.02 -18.44 -7.04
CA THR A 130 16.50 -19.07 -8.27
C THR A 130 14.98 -19.01 -8.39
N ALA A 131 14.24 -19.18 -7.28
CA ALA A 131 12.78 -19.08 -7.27
C ALA A 131 12.31 -17.68 -7.72
N ARG A 132 12.99 -16.62 -7.27
CA ARG A 132 12.73 -15.25 -7.73
C ARG A 132 12.99 -15.08 -9.21
N ALA A 133 14.12 -15.60 -9.71
CA ALA A 133 14.44 -15.53 -11.14
C ALA A 133 13.36 -16.21 -12.00
N ARG A 134 12.89 -17.40 -11.59
CA ARG A 134 11.83 -18.15 -12.28
C ARG A 134 10.51 -17.39 -12.33
N SER A 135 10.06 -16.83 -11.21
CA SER A 135 8.80 -16.06 -11.19
C SER A 135 8.83 -14.81 -12.08
N ARG A 136 9.98 -14.11 -12.12
CA ARG A 136 10.15 -12.93 -12.98
C ARG A 136 10.18 -13.34 -14.44
N ALA A 137 10.89 -14.42 -14.78
CA ALA A 137 10.87 -14.98 -16.13
C ALA A 137 9.45 -15.40 -16.54
N ALA A 138 8.69 -15.99 -15.61
CA ALA A 138 7.31 -16.38 -15.85
C ALA A 138 6.38 -15.20 -16.15
N ALA A 139 6.44 -14.14 -15.34
CA ALA A 139 5.69 -12.91 -15.59
C ALA A 139 6.14 -12.20 -16.89
N LEU A 140 7.45 -12.23 -17.18
CA LEU A 140 8.00 -11.61 -18.38
C LEU A 140 7.54 -12.28 -19.67
N ARG A 141 7.21 -13.58 -19.66
CA ARG A 141 6.57 -14.26 -20.81
C ARG A 141 5.24 -13.62 -21.21
N ALA A 142 4.54 -12.98 -20.27
CA ALA A 142 3.32 -12.21 -20.53
C ALA A 142 3.58 -10.71 -20.80
N GLY A 143 4.85 -10.30 -20.93
CA GLY A 143 5.23 -8.89 -21.08
C GLY A 143 5.17 -8.06 -19.78
N VAL A 144 5.13 -8.71 -18.62
CA VAL A 144 5.02 -8.03 -17.31
C VAL A 144 6.36 -7.99 -16.58
N GLY A 145 6.98 -6.81 -16.52
CA GLY A 145 8.26 -6.58 -15.85
C GLY A 145 8.13 -6.38 -14.33
N LEU A 146 8.32 -7.42 -13.54
CA LEU A 146 8.26 -7.32 -12.06
C LEU A 146 9.59 -6.89 -11.44
N THR A 147 9.50 -6.01 -10.43
CA THR A 147 10.64 -5.53 -9.63
C THR A 147 11.05 -6.54 -8.56
N ASN A 148 12.25 -6.36 -7.97
CA ASN A 148 12.73 -7.20 -6.86
C ASN A 148 11.94 -7.04 -5.55
N LEU A 149 10.98 -6.10 -5.49
CA LEU A 149 10.12 -5.87 -4.33
C LEU A 149 8.77 -6.60 -4.46
N ALA A 150 8.50 -7.24 -5.61
CA ALA A 150 7.23 -7.92 -5.86
C ALA A 150 7.11 -9.18 -4.99
N SER A 151 5.94 -9.37 -4.40
CA SER A 151 5.52 -10.62 -3.76
C SER A 151 5.20 -11.69 -4.82
N SER A 152 5.29 -12.96 -4.46
CA SER A 152 5.11 -14.09 -5.39
C SER A 152 3.74 -14.10 -6.09
N TRP A 153 2.68 -13.63 -5.41
CA TRP A 153 1.31 -13.60 -5.97
C TRP A 153 1.23 -12.84 -7.30
N ALA A 154 2.05 -11.79 -7.47
CA ALA A 154 2.03 -10.95 -8.66
C ALA A 154 2.47 -11.72 -9.91
N ALA A 155 3.58 -12.47 -9.79
CA ALA A 155 4.04 -13.35 -10.87
C ALA A 155 3.07 -14.51 -11.07
N PHE A 156 2.50 -15.03 -9.98
CA PHE A 156 1.57 -16.15 -10.02
C PHE A 156 0.30 -15.80 -10.80
N ALA A 157 -0.31 -14.65 -10.54
CA ALA A 157 -1.51 -14.19 -11.24
C ALA A 157 -1.27 -14.00 -12.74
N VAL A 158 -0.13 -13.40 -13.11
CA VAL A 158 0.24 -13.19 -14.51
C VAL A 158 0.54 -14.50 -15.22
N HIS A 159 1.35 -15.38 -14.62
CA HIS A 159 1.69 -16.68 -15.19
C HIS A 159 0.46 -17.59 -15.29
N SER A 160 -0.46 -17.52 -14.33
CA SER A 160 -1.75 -18.22 -14.34
C SER A 160 -2.58 -17.89 -15.59
N ALA A 161 -2.67 -16.60 -15.95
CA ALA A 161 -3.41 -16.17 -17.12
C ALA A 161 -2.88 -16.80 -18.43
N LEU A 162 -1.57 -17.08 -18.53
CA LEU A 162 -0.98 -17.71 -19.72
C LEU A 162 -1.47 -19.15 -19.97
N PHE A 163 -2.07 -19.82 -18.99
CA PHE A 163 -2.64 -21.16 -19.17
C PHE A 163 -4.01 -21.13 -19.85
N LEU A 164 -4.66 -19.97 -19.88
CA LEU A 164 -5.97 -19.81 -20.48
C LEU A 164 -5.89 -19.80 -22.00
N ARG A 165 -6.89 -20.43 -22.63
CA ARG A 165 -7.19 -20.20 -24.05
C ARG A 165 -7.90 -18.85 -24.22
N PRO A 166 -7.94 -18.28 -25.44
CA PRO A 166 -8.78 -17.11 -25.71
C PRO A 166 -10.24 -17.34 -25.25
N GLY A 167 -10.83 -16.35 -24.57
CA GLY A 167 -12.16 -16.45 -23.94
C GLY A 167 -12.17 -17.13 -22.56
N GLY A 168 -11.01 -17.56 -22.05
CA GLY A 168 -10.87 -18.21 -20.75
C GLY A 168 -11.07 -17.28 -19.56
N ARG A 169 -11.26 -17.89 -18.38
CA ARG A 169 -11.67 -17.23 -17.12
C ARG A 169 -10.67 -17.51 -16.01
N MET A 170 -10.35 -16.47 -15.23
CA MET A 170 -9.45 -16.55 -14.09
C MET A 170 -10.13 -16.06 -12.81
N GLY A 171 -10.17 -16.90 -11.78
CA GLY A 171 -10.71 -16.57 -10.47
C GLY A 171 -9.67 -16.79 -9.36
N LEU A 172 -9.13 -15.72 -8.77
CA LEU A 172 -8.04 -15.83 -7.78
C LEU A 172 -8.34 -15.10 -6.49
N VAL A 173 -7.91 -15.68 -5.37
CA VAL A 173 -7.80 -14.96 -4.09
C VAL A 173 -6.45 -14.25 -4.06
N LEU A 174 -6.46 -12.92 -4.05
CA LEU A 174 -5.23 -12.10 -4.07
C LEU A 174 -5.16 -11.20 -2.85
N PRO A 175 -3.96 -10.78 -2.40
CA PRO A 175 -3.88 -9.80 -1.34
C PRO A 175 -4.37 -8.43 -1.84
N ALA A 176 -4.97 -7.65 -0.94
CA ALA A 176 -5.40 -6.27 -1.19
C ALA A 176 -4.22 -5.34 -1.57
N GLU A 177 -2.98 -5.83 -1.47
CA GLU A 177 -1.80 -5.20 -2.07
C GLU A 177 -1.99 -4.85 -3.55
N LEU A 178 -2.74 -5.67 -4.32
CA LEU A 178 -3.09 -5.36 -5.71
C LEU A 178 -3.60 -3.92 -5.88
N LEU A 179 -4.38 -3.41 -4.91
CA LEU A 179 -4.98 -2.08 -5.00
C LEU A 179 -3.96 -0.94 -4.82
N SER A 180 -2.90 -1.15 -4.05
CA SER A 180 -2.16 -0.02 -3.45
C SER A 180 -0.64 -0.08 -3.60
N VAL A 181 -0.05 -1.25 -3.85
CA VAL A 181 1.41 -1.36 -3.96
C VAL A 181 1.91 -0.97 -5.34
N ASN A 182 3.07 -0.31 -5.37
CA ASN A 182 3.64 0.24 -6.60
C ASN A 182 4.13 -0.85 -7.56
N TYR A 183 4.64 -1.98 -7.05
CA TYR A 183 5.10 -3.06 -7.93
C TYR A 183 3.96 -3.76 -8.68
N ALA A 184 2.71 -3.62 -8.22
CA ALA A 184 1.54 -4.19 -8.87
C ALA A 184 1.01 -3.34 -10.05
N ALA A 185 1.65 -2.20 -10.34
CA ALA A 185 1.27 -1.33 -11.46
C ALA A 185 1.19 -2.08 -12.79
N GLU A 186 2.22 -2.88 -13.11
CA GLU A 186 2.25 -3.67 -14.34
C GLU A 186 1.26 -4.83 -14.33
N VAL A 187 0.90 -5.36 -13.15
CA VAL A 187 -0.14 -6.41 -13.02
C VAL A 187 -1.52 -5.81 -13.30
N ARG A 188 -1.82 -4.63 -12.74
CA ARG A 188 -3.08 -3.91 -12.99
C ARG A 188 -3.25 -3.55 -14.46
N ARG A 189 -2.19 -3.03 -15.08
CA ARG A 189 -2.14 -2.76 -16.53
C ARG A 189 -2.38 -4.03 -17.34
N PHE A 190 -1.73 -5.13 -16.99
CA PHE A 190 -1.91 -6.43 -17.64
C PHE A 190 -3.35 -6.91 -17.57
N LEU A 191 -3.97 -6.90 -16.38
CA LEU A 191 -5.36 -7.37 -16.21
C LEU A 191 -6.34 -6.63 -17.11
N LEU A 192 -6.30 -5.30 -17.14
CA LEU A 192 -7.19 -4.48 -17.97
C LEU A 192 -6.87 -4.59 -19.47
N ALA A 193 -5.60 -4.75 -19.84
CA ALA A 193 -5.20 -4.88 -21.23
C ALA A 193 -5.56 -6.25 -21.84
N THR A 194 -5.64 -7.29 -21.02
CA THR A 194 -5.71 -8.68 -21.50
C THR A 194 -7.10 -9.29 -21.38
N PHE A 195 -7.93 -8.87 -20.42
CA PHE A 195 -9.25 -9.45 -20.20
C PHE A 195 -10.37 -8.53 -20.70
N ALA A 196 -11.45 -9.10 -21.21
CA ALA A 196 -12.66 -8.36 -21.59
C ALA A 196 -13.43 -7.82 -20.39
N ARG A 197 -13.37 -8.51 -19.24
CA ARG A 197 -13.98 -8.05 -17.99
C ARG A 197 -13.07 -8.34 -16.80
N VAL A 198 -12.97 -7.37 -15.88
CA VAL A 198 -12.28 -7.53 -14.60
C VAL A 198 -13.25 -7.14 -13.48
N ASP A 199 -13.46 -8.04 -12.54
CA ASP A 199 -14.31 -7.85 -11.38
C ASP A 199 -13.47 -8.03 -10.10
N LEU A 200 -13.71 -7.18 -9.11
CA LEU A 200 -13.06 -7.22 -7.81
C LEU A 200 -14.10 -7.35 -6.71
N VAL A 201 -14.01 -8.41 -5.92
CA VAL A 201 -14.81 -8.58 -4.71
C VAL A 201 -13.99 -8.18 -3.49
N LEU A 202 -14.41 -7.09 -2.85
CA LEU A 202 -13.74 -6.49 -1.71
C LEU A 202 -14.49 -6.84 -0.42
N PHE A 203 -13.75 -6.98 0.67
CA PHE A 203 -14.32 -7.29 1.99
C PHE A 203 -14.11 -6.13 2.96
N THR A 204 -15.08 -5.87 3.86
CA THR A 204 -14.90 -4.92 4.97
C THR A 204 -14.41 -5.60 6.24
N GLU A 205 -14.59 -6.91 6.35
CA GLU A 205 -14.13 -7.76 7.46
C GLU A 205 -13.11 -8.80 6.96
N ARG A 206 -12.49 -9.52 7.88
CA ARG A 206 -11.51 -10.56 7.53
C ARG A 206 -12.24 -11.77 6.96
N VAL A 207 -11.77 -12.22 5.81
CA VAL A 207 -12.20 -13.47 5.17
C VAL A 207 -11.53 -14.67 5.83
N PHE A 208 -10.26 -14.53 6.20
CA PHE A 208 -9.44 -15.58 6.81
C PHE A 208 -9.21 -15.26 8.29
N PRO A 209 -9.68 -16.11 9.23
CA PRO A 209 -9.51 -15.88 10.67
C PRO A 209 -8.04 -15.73 11.09
N ASP A 210 -7.15 -16.53 10.49
CA ASP A 210 -5.74 -16.63 10.86
C ASP A 210 -4.79 -15.81 9.98
N ALA A 211 -5.26 -15.28 8.85
CA ALA A 211 -4.41 -14.49 7.95
C ALA A 211 -4.25 -13.06 8.46
N GLN A 212 -3.02 -12.54 8.40
CA GLN A 212 -2.72 -11.15 8.72
C GLN A 212 -2.97 -10.20 7.54
N GLU A 213 -3.09 -10.74 6.33
CA GLU A 213 -3.21 -9.97 5.09
C GLU A 213 -4.68 -9.89 4.67
N GLU A 214 -5.12 -8.68 4.30
CA GLU A 214 -6.42 -8.50 3.65
C GLU A 214 -6.37 -9.08 2.25
N VAL A 215 -7.46 -9.72 1.84
CA VAL A 215 -7.61 -10.29 0.51
C VAL A 215 -8.73 -9.61 -0.25
N LEU A 216 -8.71 -9.79 -1.56
CA LEU A 216 -9.82 -9.56 -2.47
C LEU A 216 -9.97 -10.80 -3.37
N LEU A 217 -11.13 -10.93 -4.00
CA LEU A 217 -11.30 -11.90 -5.08
C LEU A 217 -11.16 -11.16 -6.41
N LEU A 218 -10.27 -11.65 -7.27
CA LEU A 218 -10.13 -11.21 -8.65
C LEU A 218 -10.90 -12.19 -9.53
N LEU A 219 -11.86 -11.69 -10.31
CA LEU A 219 -12.57 -12.49 -11.32
C LEU A 219 -12.34 -11.81 -12.68
N ALA A 220 -11.57 -12.45 -13.57
CA ALA A 220 -11.22 -11.91 -14.87
C ALA A 220 -11.73 -12.83 -15.99
N ASP A 221 -12.48 -12.28 -16.95
CA ASP A 221 -13.21 -13.02 -17.98
C ASP A 221 -12.82 -12.54 -19.38
N GLY A 222 -12.93 -13.41 -20.37
CA GLY A 222 -12.55 -13.12 -21.75
C GLY A 222 -11.04 -12.86 -21.90
N TYR A 223 -10.20 -13.81 -21.48
CA TYR A 223 -8.75 -13.73 -21.69
C TYR A 223 -8.43 -13.55 -23.19
N GLN A 224 -7.59 -12.57 -23.53
CA GLN A 224 -7.28 -12.14 -24.91
C GLN A 224 -8.46 -11.62 -25.73
N GLU A 225 -9.59 -11.30 -25.08
CA GLU A 225 -10.74 -10.63 -25.69
C GLU A 225 -10.89 -9.18 -25.20
N GLY A 226 -9.94 -8.70 -24.38
CA GLY A 226 -9.83 -7.30 -23.97
C GLY A 226 -9.36 -6.37 -25.10
N PRO A 227 -9.02 -5.09 -24.79
CA PRO A 227 -8.91 -4.53 -23.44
C PRO A 227 -10.27 -4.09 -22.86
N THR A 228 -10.32 -3.99 -21.54
CA THR A 228 -11.33 -3.19 -20.82
C THR A 228 -10.68 -1.99 -20.15
N ASP A 229 -11.43 -0.89 -19.99
CA ASP A 229 -10.99 0.32 -19.32
C ASP A 229 -11.52 0.44 -17.89
N HIS A 230 -12.36 -0.50 -17.44
CA HIS A 230 -13.02 -0.46 -16.14
C HIS A 230 -12.99 -1.82 -15.44
N ALA A 231 -13.27 -1.79 -14.13
CA ALA A 231 -13.53 -2.97 -13.34
C ALA A 231 -14.87 -2.84 -12.60
N SER A 232 -15.56 -3.95 -12.38
CA SER A 232 -16.74 -3.98 -11.51
C SER A 232 -16.31 -4.24 -10.08
N ILE A 233 -16.76 -3.40 -9.15
CA ILE A 233 -16.42 -3.49 -7.72
C ILE A 233 -17.63 -4.01 -6.97
N TYR A 234 -17.46 -5.17 -6.36
CA TYR A 234 -18.44 -5.78 -5.46
C TYR A 234 -17.95 -5.62 -4.03
N GLN A 235 -18.87 -5.37 -3.10
CA GLN A 235 -18.55 -5.21 -1.69
C GLN A 235 -19.34 -6.22 -0.87
N ALA A 236 -18.62 -7.08 -0.14
CA ALA A 236 -19.15 -7.94 0.90
C ALA A 236 -18.61 -7.50 2.26
N ARG A 237 -19.30 -7.86 3.35
CA ARG A 237 -18.73 -7.77 4.69
C ARG A 237 -17.70 -8.88 4.90
N ASN A 238 -18.12 -10.12 4.71
CA ASN A 238 -17.31 -11.32 4.90
C ASN A 238 -17.70 -12.42 3.90
N ALA A 239 -17.09 -13.59 4.01
CA ALA A 239 -17.32 -14.71 3.09
C ALA A 239 -18.78 -15.22 3.08
N ALA A 240 -19.54 -15.03 4.17
CA ALA A 240 -20.92 -15.52 4.25
C ALA A 240 -21.90 -14.75 3.36
N GLU A 241 -21.55 -13.53 2.94
CA GLU A 241 -22.41 -12.69 2.10
C GLU A 241 -22.20 -12.86 0.60
N LEU A 242 -21.18 -13.62 0.20
CA LEU A 242 -20.86 -13.86 -1.21
C LEU A 242 -22.06 -14.35 -2.04
N PRO A 243 -22.93 -15.27 -1.54
CA PRO A 243 -24.08 -15.76 -2.30
C PRO A 243 -25.15 -14.69 -2.57
N THR A 244 -25.21 -13.64 -1.76
CA THR A 244 -26.24 -12.58 -1.83
C THR A 244 -25.62 -11.21 -2.05
N ILE A 245 -24.41 -11.16 -2.61
CA ILE A 245 -23.67 -9.92 -2.80
C ILE A 245 -24.47 -8.99 -3.72
N ALA A 246 -24.53 -7.71 -3.35
CA ALA A 246 -25.18 -6.70 -4.16
C ALA A 246 -24.50 -6.57 -5.54
N ALA A 247 -25.25 -6.06 -6.52
CA ALA A 247 -24.71 -5.79 -7.85
C ALA A 247 -23.45 -4.90 -7.77
N GLY A 248 -22.45 -5.27 -8.57
CA GLY A 248 -21.19 -4.53 -8.63
C GLY A 248 -21.39 -3.15 -9.23
N ARG A 249 -20.57 -2.19 -8.79
CA ARG A 249 -20.50 -0.86 -9.41
C ARG A 249 -19.36 -0.81 -10.40
N THR A 250 -19.56 -0.15 -11.53
CA THR A 250 -18.46 0.13 -12.47
C THR A 250 -17.51 1.16 -11.89
N TRP A 251 -16.21 0.90 -12.01
CA TRP A 251 -15.13 1.79 -11.61
C TRP A 251 -14.07 1.87 -12.70
N THR A 252 -13.72 3.08 -13.12
CA THR A 252 -12.71 3.33 -14.15
C THR A 252 -11.50 4.03 -13.53
N PRO A 253 -10.30 3.44 -13.56
CA PRO A 253 -9.08 4.15 -13.20
C PRO A 253 -8.75 5.25 -14.22
N THR A 254 -8.09 6.32 -13.77
CA THR A 254 -7.55 7.36 -14.68
C THR A 254 -6.54 6.78 -15.66
N ARG A 255 -5.70 5.86 -15.18
CA ARG A 255 -4.78 5.06 -16.00
C ARG A 255 -4.68 3.63 -15.46
N PRO A 256 -4.54 2.61 -16.31
CA PRO A 256 -4.57 1.21 -15.88
C PRO A 256 -3.56 0.86 -14.76
N GLU A 257 -2.37 1.45 -14.80
CA GLU A 257 -1.26 1.16 -13.88
C GLU A 257 -1.38 1.85 -12.51
N GLU A 258 -2.27 2.84 -12.37
CA GLU A 258 -2.45 3.60 -11.13
C GLU A 258 -2.99 2.73 -9.99
N LYS A 259 -2.88 3.25 -8.76
CA LYS A 259 -3.44 2.56 -7.60
C LYS A 259 -4.96 2.47 -7.76
N TRP A 260 -5.49 1.28 -7.52
CA TRP A 260 -6.92 1.02 -7.50
C TRP A 260 -7.55 1.29 -6.14
N THR A 261 -6.82 1.82 -5.15
CA THR A 261 -7.39 2.27 -3.87
C THR A 261 -8.65 3.17 -4.00
N PRO A 262 -8.75 4.10 -4.98
CA PRO A 262 -9.97 4.88 -5.20
C PRO A 262 -11.21 4.03 -5.46
N SER A 263 -11.07 2.78 -5.90
CA SER A 263 -12.19 1.86 -6.10
C SER A 263 -12.94 1.53 -4.79
N LEU A 264 -12.33 1.81 -3.64
CA LEU A 264 -12.95 1.65 -2.31
C LEU A 264 -13.98 2.75 -1.99
N LEU A 265 -13.92 3.91 -2.66
CA LEU A 265 -14.81 5.04 -2.42
C LEU A 265 -16.25 4.72 -2.85
N SER A 266 -17.26 5.26 -2.18
CA SER A 266 -18.65 5.23 -2.67
C SER A 266 -18.77 5.90 -4.04
N ALA A 267 -19.83 5.60 -4.81
CA ALA A 267 -20.02 6.20 -6.14
C ALA A 267 -20.04 7.73 -6.07
N ASP A 268 -20.79 8.30 -5.12
CA ASP A 268 -20.86 9.74 -4.90
C ASP A 268 -19.50 10.34 -4.51
N ALA A 269 -18.74 9.63 -3.67
CA ALA A 269 -17.42 10.08 -3.24
C ALA A 269 -16.40 10.04 -4.36
N LEU A 270 -16.41 8.97 -5.15
CA LEU A 270 -15.56 8.83 -6.32
C LEU A 270 -15.90 9.91 -7.35
N ASN A 271 -17.17 10.12 -7.69
CA ASN A 271 -17.59 11.15 -8.64
C ASN A 271 -17.15 12.55 -8.19
N THR A 272 -17.32 12.85 -6.90
CA THR A 272 -16.86 14.12 -6.33
C THR A 272 -15.33 14.25 -6.38
N TYR A 273 -14.62 13.21 -5.92
CA TYR A 273 -13.15 13.17 -5.87
C TYR A 273 -12.52 13.30 -7.27
N MET A 274 -12.99 12.49 -8.23
CA MET A 274 -12.52 12.52 -9.60
C MET A 274 -12.92 13.82 -10.31
N GLY A 275 -14.14 14.31 -10.11
CA GLY A 275 -14.59 15.59 -10.67
C GLY A 275 -13.71 16.76 -10.24
N LEU A 276 -13.28 16.80 -8.98
CA LEU A 276 -12.35 17.83 -8.46
C LEU A 276 -10.94 17.72 -9.04
N LEU A 277 -10.45 16.50 -9.31
CA LEU A 277 -9.15 16.29 -9.95
C LEU A 277 -9.19 16.67 -11.44
N SER A 278 -10.20 16.17 -12.17
CA SER A 278 -10.32 16.37 -13.62
C SER A 278 -10.65 17.81 -14.02
N SER A 279 -11.33 18.57 -13.15
CA SER A 279 -11.61 19.99 -13.36
C SER A 279 -10.44 20.92 -13.01
N GLY A 280 -9.31 20.39 -12.50
CA GLY A 280 -8.18 21.19 -12.05
C GLY A 280 -8.43 21.98 -10.76
N CYS A 281 -9.53 21.73 -10.06
CA CYS A 281 -9.79 22.31 -8.73
C CYS A 281 -8.74 21.86 -7.69
N PHE A 282 -8.14 20.69 -7.90
CA PHE A 282 -7.02 20.17 -7.14
C PHE A 282 -5.86 19.79 -8.07
N THR A 283 -4.64 19.96 -7.58
CA THR A 283 -3.39 19.56 -8.23
C THR A 283 -2.64 18.57 -7.32
N VAL A 284 -1.51 18.07 -7.77
CA VAL A 284 -0.60 17.23 -6.98
C VAL A 284 0.43 18.08 -6.22
N LEU A 285 0.94 17.59 -5.09
CA LEU A 285 1.93 18.31 -4.28
C LEU A 285 3.20 18.67 -5.07
N GLU A 286 3.61 17.82 -6.02
CA GLU A 286 4.74 18.06 -6.92
C GLU A 286 4.63 19.39 -7.69
N SER A 287 3.41 19.88 -7.98
CA SER A 287 3.23 21.17 -8.65
C SER A 287 3.62 22.36 -7.78
N TRP A 288 3.78 22.17 -6.47
CA TRP A 288 4.31 23.19 -5.55
C TRP A 288 5.82 23.10 -5.40
N GLY A 289 6.40 21.89 -5.51
CA GLY A 289 7.82 21.62 -5.40
C GLY A 289 8.13 20.15 -5.11
N ASP A 290 9.42 19.81 -5.06
CA ASP A 290 9.87 18.42 -4.98
C ASP A 290 9.80 17.86 -3.55
N THR A 291 9.31 16.61 -3.41
CA THR A 291 9.38 15.87 -2.15
C THR A 291 10.62 14.98 -2.10
N THR A 292 11.41 15.09 -1.04
CA THR A 292 12.61 14.24 -0.86
C THR A 292 12.65 13.58 0.52
N LEU A 293 13.33 12.44 0.59
CA LEU A 293 13.70 11.84 1.87
C LEU A 293 14.69 12.75 2.61
N GLY A 294 14.55 12.80 3.93
CA GLY A 294 15.55 13.43 4.80
C GLY A 294 16.86 12.64 4.90
N MET A 295 17.79 13.19 5.66
CA MET A 295 19.13 12.63 5.84
C MET A 295 19.07 11.22 6.46
N VAL A 296 19.82 10.27 5.88
CA VAL A 296 19.90 8.90 6.39
C VAL A 296 21.20 8.74 7.18
N THR A 297 21.08 8.68 8.51
CA THR A 297 22.24 8.59 9.40
C THR A 297 22.85 7.18 9.43
N GLY A 298 22.00 6.14 9.42
CA GLY A 298 22.38 4.75 9.67
C GLY A 298 22.29 4.34 11.14
N ASN A 299 22.30 5.30 12.06
CA ASN A 299 22.16 5.08 13.50
C ASN A 299 21.67 6.35 14.20
N ASN A 300 20.36 6.58 14.24
CA ASN A 300 19.80 7.81 14.82
C ASN A 300 20.16 8.00 16.29
N LYS A 301 20.37 6.93 17.07
CA LYS A 301 20.76 7.02 18.49
C LYS A 301 22.15 7.64 18.68
N TYR A 302 23.06 7.41 17.73
CA TYR A 302 24.39 8.02 17.74
C TYR A 302 24.37 9.44 17.18
N PHE A 303 23.70 9.66 16.05
CA PHE A 303 23.78 10.96 15.37
C PHE A 303 22.83 12.02 15.90
N ALA A 304 21.64 11.66 16.41
CA ALA A 304 20.67 12.62 16.93
C ALA A 304 20.83 12.76 18.45
N LEU A 305 21.18 13.95 18.92
CA LEU A 305 21.56 14.25 20.29
C LEU A 305 20.61 15.25 20.95
N SER A 306 20.30 15.03 22.23
CA SER A 306 19.62 16.02 23.06
C SER A 306 20.59 17.14 23.45
N PRO A 307 20.09 18.34 23.84
CA PRO A 307 20.95 19.41 24.35
C PRO A 307 21.81 18.97 25.54
N ALA A 308 21.27 18.17 26.46
CA ALA A 308 22.02 17.62 27.59
C ALA A 308 23.18 16.74 27.10
N ARG A 309 22.93 15.84 26.14
CA ARG A 309 23.98 14.96 25.61
C ARG A 309 25.09 15.73 24.86
N VAL A 310 24.73 16.81 24.16
CA VAL A 310 25.71 17.71 23.53
C VAL A 310 26.61 18.35 24.59
N ALA A 311 26.04 18.81 25.71
CA ALA A 311 26.79 19.38 26.82
C ALA A 311 27.69 18.36 27.51
N ASP A 312 27.18 17.16 27.81
CA ASP A 312 27.94 16.07 28.45
C ASP A 312 29.15 15.64 27.61
N LEU A 313 29.02 15.69 26.28
CA LEU A 313 30.09 15.34 25.35
C LEU A 313 31.07 16.50 25.11
N GLY A 314 30.76 17.72 25.55
CA GLY A 314 31.56 18.92 25.28
C GLY A 314 31.64 19.27 23.80
N LEU A 315 30.63 18.91 23.00
CA LEU A 315 30.64 19.18 21.55
C LEU A 315 30.50 20.67 21.26
N GLU A 316 31.28 21.16 20.29
CA GLU A 316 31.26 22.55 19.88
C GLU A 316 30.08 22.84 18.93
N PRO A 317 29.61 24.10 18.82
CA PRO A 317 28.58 24.48 17.84
C PRO A 317 28.95 24.13 16.38
N THR A 318 30.24 24.06 16.07
CA THR A 318 30.78 23.66 14.75
C THR A 318 30.58 22.17 14.45
N ASP A 319 30.43 21.33 15.48
CA ASP A 319 30.25 19.88 15.32
C ASP A 319 28.79 19.46 15.08
N ILE A 320 27.85 20.39 15.27
CA ILE A 320 26.43 20.08 15.37
C ILE A 320 25.56 20.95 14.46
N LEU A 321 24.40 20.42 14.09
CA LEU A 321 23.37 21.15 13.34
C LEU A 321 22.03 21.04 14.04
N ARG A 322 21.21 22.10 13.93
CA ARG A 322 19.83 22.08 14.43
C ARG A 322 19.02 21.02 13.69
N LEU A 323 18.32 20.17 14.44
CA LEU A 323 17.62 19.00 13.93
C LEU A 323 16.16 19.02 14.36
N SER A 324 15.24 18.81 13.42
CA SER A 324 13.88 18.35 13.74
C SER A 324 14.01 16.94 14.31
N PRO A 325 13.62 16.70 15.58
CA PRO A 325 13.90 15.44 16.24
C PRO A 325 13.33 14.24 15.46
N PRO A 326 13.97 13.06 15.54
CA PRO A 326 13.48 11.88 14.83
C PRO A 326 12.02 11.56 15.17
N GLY A 327 11.23 11.28 14.14
CA GLY A 327 9.78 11.10 14.23
C GLY A 327 8.99 12.32 13.78
N SER A 328 7.67 12.25 13.95
CA SER A 328 6.73 13.22 13.38
C SER A 328 5.69 13.76 14.37
N ARG A 329 5.75 13.36 15.65
CA ARG A 329 4.73 13.72 16.66
C ARG A 329 4.60 15.22 16.89
N HIS A 330 5.67 15.98 16.73
CA HIS A 330 5.70 17.43 16.86
C HIS A 330 5.19 18.18 15.62
N LEU A 331 5.02 17.50 14.48
CA LEU A 331 4.58 18.09 13.21
C LEU A 331 3.07 17.96 13.02
N ARG A 332 2.30 18.28 14.07
CA ARG A 332 0.83 18.25 14.05
C ARG A 332 0.20 19.64 13.95
N GLY A 333 1.01 20.69 14.00
CA GLY A 333 0.61 22.08 13.77
C GLY A 333 0.90 22.57 12.35
N LEU A 334 0.56 23.84 12.09
CA LEU A 334 0.76 24.48 10.79
C LEU A 334 2.21 24.92 10.54
N ALA A 335 2.97 25.20 11.60
CA ALA A 335 4.37 25.62 11.52
C ALA A 335 5.20 25.06 12.67
N PHE A 336 6.46 24.78 12.41
CA PHE A 336 7.46 24.32 13.36
C PHE A 336 8.57 25.38 13.49
N GLY A 337 8.50 26.19 14.54
CA GLY A 337 9.40 27.31 14.79
C GLY A 337 10.50 27.03 15.83
N ALA A 338 11.44 27.96 15.96
CA ALA A 338 12.58 27.82 16.87
C ALA A 338 12.15 27.66 18.34
N ALA A 339 11.09 28.34 18.78
CA ALA A 339 10.55 28.21 20.13
C ALA A 339 10.10 26.77 20.45
N ALA A 340 9.31 26.17 19.54
CA ALA A 340 8.87 24.78 19.67
C ALA A 340 10.05 23.80 19.66
N LEU A 341 11.04 24.03 18.79
CA LEU A 341 12.25 23.22 18.75
C LEU A 341 13.06 23.33 20.05
N ASN A 342 13.19 24.53 20.64
CA ASN A 342 13.86 24.73 21.92
C ASN A 342 13.12 24.07 23.08
N GLU A 343 11.79 24.10 23.08
CA GLU A 343 10.96 23.41 24.07
C GLU A 343 11.14 21.89 24.00
N LEU A 344 11.10 21.30 22.80
CA LEU A 344 11.39 19.88 22.61
C LEU A 344 12.77 19.50 23.15
N GLY A 345 13.78 20.33 22.90
CA GLY A 345 15.14 20.12 23.41
C GLY A 345 15.21 20.18 24.94
N ARG A 346 14.54 21.16 25.57
CA ARG A 346 14.41 21.24 27.03
C ARG A 346 13.71 20.01 27.63
N ASN A 347 12.76 19.44 26.89
CA ASN A 347 12.07 18.20 27.26
C ASN A 347 12.85 16.92 26.87
N GLY A 348 14.15 17.03 26.56
CA GLY A 348 15.03 15.89 26.32
C GLY A 348 15.01 15.31 24.90
N SER A 349 14.27 15.92 23.96
CA SER A 349 14.26 15.45 22.57
C SER A 349 15.60 15.68 21.87
N ALA A 350 15.93 14.82 20.91
CA ALA A 350 17.15 14.92 20.12
C ALA A 350 17.07 16.03 19.05
N THR A 351 17.32 17.27 19.46
CA THR A 351 17.19 18.47 18.61
C THR A 351 18.49 18.92 17.95
N TRP A 352 19.57 18.15 18.12
CA TRP A 352 20.86 18.36 17.48
C TRP A 352 21.27 17.15 16.67
N LEU A 353 21.95 17.38 15.55
CA LEU A 353 22.58 16.35 14.75
C LEU A 353 24.09 16.50 14.88
N PHE A 354 24.79 15.47 15.34
CA PHE A 354 26.24 15.39 15.23
C PHE A 354 26.63 15.29 13.76
N ARG A 355 27.18 16.36 13.21
CA ARG A 355 27.62 16.44 11.81
C ARG A 355 28.62 17.58 11.60
N PRO A 356 29.89 17.41 12.02
CA PRO A 356 30.94 18.37 11.70
C PRO A 356 31.08 18.54 10.17
N PRO A 357 31.03 19.76 9.63
CA PRO A 357 31.13 19.99 8.19
C PRO A 357 32.57 19.79 7.67
N GLY A 358 33.57 20.06 8.53
CA GLY A 358 34.99 19.97 8.22
C GLY A 358 35.76 19.11 9.22
N GLU A 359 36.90 19.62 9.69
CA GLU A 359 37.70 19.01 10.76
C GLU A 359 36.92 19.01 12.07
N PRO A 360 36.75 17.86 12.74
CA PRO A 360 36.05 17.79 14.01
C PRO A 360 36.80 18.51 15.14
N SER A 361 36.09 19.01 16.15
CA SER A 361 36.73 19.46 17.40
C SER A 361 37.44 18.30 18.14
N PRO A 362 38.29 18.57 19.15
CA PRO A 362 38.85 17.52 20.00
C PRO A 362 37.77 16.63 20.65
N ALA A 363 36.67 17.24 21.13
CA ALA A 363 35.54 16.52 21.71
C ALA A 363 34.84 15.63 20.67
N ALA A 364 34.64 16.13 19.45
CA ALA A 364 34.07 15.36 18.37
C ALA A 364 34.97 14.20 17.93
N ARG A 365 36.30 14.37 17.90
CA ARG A 365 37.25 13.28 17.65
C ARG A 365 37.14 12.18 18.70
N ALA A 366 37.06 12.56 19.98
CA ALA A 366 36.83 11.60 21.07
C ALA A 366 35.48 10.86 20.91
N TYR A 367 34.43 11.58 20.50
CA TYR A 367 33.11 10.98 20.26
C TYR A 367 33.09 10.04 19.04
N ILE A 368 33.86 10.35 17.99
CA ILE A 368 34.06 9.47 16.83
C ILE A 368 34.77 8.18 17.25
N ALA A 369 35.88 8.28 17.99
CA ALA A 369 36.61 7.12 18.49
C ALA A 369 35.74 6.23 19.40
N ALA A 370 34.91 6.83 20.26
CA ALA A 370 33.93 6.09 21.06
C ALA A 370 32.87 5.38 20.19
N GLY A 371 32.42 6.01 19.10
CA GLY A 371 31.53 5.40 18.11
C GLY A 371 32.18 4.23 17.37
N GLU A 372 33.49 4.30 17.10
CA GLU A 372 34.25 3.21 16.51
C GLU A 372 34.36 2.02 17.46
N ALA A 373 34.74 2.27 18.72
CA ALA A 373 34.79 1.25 19.76
C ALA A 373 33.43 0.57 20.01
N ALA A 374 32.33 1.32 19.89
CA ALA A 374 30.96 0.81 20.00
C ALA A 374 30.42 0.16 18.70
N GLY A 375 31.24 0.04 17.65
CA GLY A 375 30.84 -0.61 16.40
C GLY A 375 29.87 0.19 15.52
N VAL A 376 29.62 1.47 15.79
CA VAL A 376 28.67 2.31 15.01
C VAL A 376 29.07 2.39 13.54
N HIS A 377 30.37 2.45 13.26
CA HIS A 377 30.96 2.49 11.93
C HIS A 377 30.64 1.26 11.07
N THR A 378 30.29 0.12 11.69
CA THR A 378 29.99 -1.14 11.00
C THR A 378 28.58 -1.17 10.38
N ALA A 379 27.66 -0.32 10.86
CA ALA A 379 26.32 -0.21 10.33
C ALA A 379 26.35 0.12 8.83
N TYR A 380 25.47 -0.51 8.04
CA TYR A 380 25.52 -0.48 6.57
C TYR A 380 25.75 0.92 5.98
N LYS A 381 24.99 1.94 6.43
CA LYS A 381 25.10 3.32 5.92
C LYS A 381 26.35 4.05 6.39
N CYS A 382 26.91 3.68 7.54
CA CYS A 382 28.17 4.21 8.03
C CYS A 382 29.34 3.61 7.25
N ARG A 383 29.34 2.28 7.05
CA ARG A 383 30.41 1.54 6.36
C ARG A 383 30.64 2.00 4.92
N VAL A 384 29.58 2.35 4.20
CA VAL A 384 29.67 2.78 2.79
C VAL A 384 29.97 4.27 2.63
N ARG A 385 30.10 5.02 3.73
CA ARG A 385 30.30 6.47 3.73
C ARG A 385 31.74 6.80 4.10
N LYS A 386 32.33 7.80 3.44
CA LYS A 386 33.70 8.27 3.71
C LYS A 386 33.71 9.79 3.98
N PRO A 387 34.10 10.24 5.19
CA PRO A 387 34.30 9.45 6.40
C PRO A 387 32.96 8.89 6.94
N TRP A 388 33.01 7.80 7.71
CA TRP A 388 31.80 7.05 8.12
C TRP A 388 30.80 7.87 8.94
N TRP A 389 31.29 8.89 9.65
CA TRP A 389 30.52 9.76 10.55
C TRP A 389 29.93 11.01 9.87
N ARG A 390 30.35 11.38 8.65
CA ARG A 390 29.87 12.62 8.01
C ARG A 390 28.60 12.42 7.20
N VAL A 391 27.44 12.43 7.86
CA VAL A 391 26.14 12.29 7.21
C VAL A 391 26.00 13.29 6.04
N PRO A 392 25.59 12.85 4.83
CA PRO A 392 25.41 13.74 3.67
C PRO A 392 24.48 14.91 3.98
N SER A 393 24.88 16.14 3.63
CA SER A 393 24.04 17.33 3.82
C SER A 393 22.78 17.27 2.99
N LEU A 394 21.71 17.81 3.57
CA LEU A 394 20.54 18.26 2.84
C LEU A 394 20.20 19.66 3.36
N ALA A 395 19.89 20.59 2.45
CA ALA A 395 19.43 21.92 2.85
C ALA A 395 18.13 21.78 3.67
N PRO A 396 17.89 22.61 4.71
CA PRO A 396 16.62 22.60 5.41
C PRO A 396 15.46 22.80 4.43
N ALA A 397 14.50 21.87 4.42
CA ALA A 397 13.32 21.96 3.57
C ALA A 397 12.44 23.14 3.96
N ASP A 398 11.65 23.67 3.03
CA ASP A 398 10.69 24.74 3.29
C ASP A 398 9.52 24.24 4.14
N LEU A 399 9.02 23.04 3.81
CA LEU A 399 7.98 22.35 4.55
C LEU A 399 8.47 20.95 4.93
N LEU A 400 7.94 20.43 6.03
CA LEU A 400 8.11 19.05 6.46
C LEU A 400 6.79 18.31 6.26
N LEU A 401 6.86 17.12 5.68
CA LEU A 401 5.71 16.24 5.45
C LEU A 401 5.85 14.96 6.27
N THR A 402 4.81 14.63 7.04
CA THR A 402 4.81 13.41 7.85
C THR A 402 4.54 12.18 6.97
N TYR A 403 5.48 11.24 6.97
CA TYR A 403 5.40 10.07 6.10
C TYR A 403 4.66 8.87 6.69
N MET A 404 4.60 8.74 8.03
CA MET A 404 3.90 7.68 8.76
C MET A 404 2.86 8.32 9.68
N ASN A 405 1.59 7.98 9.48
CA ASN A 405 0.46 8.68 10.08
C ASN A 405 -0.57 7.73 10.67
N ALA A 406 -1.00 8.00 11.90
CA ALA A 406 -2.13 7.31 12.51
C ALA A 406 -3.46 7.92 12.03
N ASP A 407 -3.47 9.24 11.83
CA ASP A 407 -4.60 10.01 11.31
C ASP A 407 -4.43 10.27 9.81
N THR A 408 -3.62 11.24 9.41
CA THR A 408 -3.39 11.62 8.01
C THR A 408 -2.04 12.32 7.85
N ALA A 409 -1.59 12.51 6.61
CA ALA A 409 -0.37 13.25 6.31
C ALA A 409 -0.50 14.73 6.72
N ARG A 410 0.56 15.28 7.30
CA ARG A 410 0.65 16.68 7.75
C ARG A 410 1.76 17.38 7.00
N VAL A 411 1.41 18.50 6.39
CA VAL A 411 2.35 19.47 5.85
C VAL A 411 2.54 20.55 6.94
N THR A 412 3.79 20.87 7.27
CA THR A 412 4.11 21.85 8.31
C THR A 412 5.26 22.75 7.83
N THR A 413 5.13 24.07 7.96
CA THR A 413 6.22 24.98 7.60
C THR A 413 7.42 24.81 8.53
N ASN A 414 8.62 24.62 7.97
CA ASN A 414 9.86 24.52 8.74
C ASN A 414 10.42 25.92 9.06
N ALA A 415 9.70 26.69 9.87
CA ALA A 415 10.11 28.03 10.29
C ALA A 415 11.42 28.02 11.11
N ALA A 416 11.73 26.90 11.78
CA ALA A 416 12.97 26.70 12.52
C ALA A 416 14.21 26.54 11.60
N LYS A 417 14.02 26.34 10.29
CA LYS A 417 15.08 25.97 9.33
C LYS A 417 15.91 24.77 9.84
N ALA A 418 15.25 23.83 10.51
CA ALA A 418 15.91 22.67 11.07
C ALA A 418 16.23 21.65 9.97
N ALA A 419 17.39 21.00 10.07
CA ALA A 419 17.66 19.79 9.30
C ALA A 419 16.65 18.69 9.67
N HIS A 420 16.48 17.69 8.82
CA HIS A 420 15.56 16.60 9.07
C HIS A 420 16.13 15.26 8.60
N LEU A 421 15.74 14.20 9.31
CA LEU A 421 16.11 12.82 8.96
C LEU A 421 15.01 12.17 8.13
N ASN A 422 15.31 11.00 7.58
CA ASN A 422 14.36 10.16 6.82
C ASN A 422 13.14 9.64 7.62
N SER A 423 12.92 10.13 8.84
CA SER A 423 11.68 9.93 9.61
C SER A 423 10.56 10.88 9.20
N VAL A 424 10.85 11.86 8.34
CA VAL A 424 9.93 12.79 7.70
C VAL A 424 10.45 13.10 6.30
N HIS A 425 9.57 13.58 5.42
CA HIS A 425 9.98 14.07 4.11
C HIS A 425 10.15 15.58 4.15
N GLY A 426 11.06 16.09 3.32
CA GLY A 426 11.20 17.51 3.03
C GLY A 426 10.44 17.85 1.75
N VAL A 427 9.77 19.00 1.72
CA VAL A 427 9.19 19.57 0.50
C VAL A 427 9.94 20.87 0.19
N TYR A 428 10.51 20.94 -1.01
CA TYR A 428 11.32 22.06 -1.50
C TYR A 428 10.50 22.82 -2.51
N LEU A 429 9.90 23.93 -2.07
CA LEU A 429 9.00 24.70 -2.90
C LEU A 429 9.75 25.35 -4.05
N THR A 430 9.10 25.42 -5.22
CA THR A 430 9.65 26.18 -6.34
C THR A 430 9.85 27.64 -5.93
N PRO A 431 10.89 28.35 -6.46
CA PRO A 431 11.19 29.72 -6.04
C PRO A 431 10.00 30.68 -6.14
N LYS A 432 9.16 30.51 -7.16
CA LYS A 432 7.96 31.33 -7.38
C LYS A 432 6.87 31.12 -6.32
N LEU A 433 6.76 29.91 -5.78
CA LEU A 433 5.72 29.53 -4.83
C LEU A 433 6.19 29.52 -3.38
N GLN A 434 7.48 29.72 -3.12
CA GLN A 434 8.06 29.58 -1.78
C GLN A 434 7.38 30.49 -0.73
N LYS A 435 7.10 31.76 -1.07
CA LYS A 435 6.44 32.70 -0.15
C LYS A 435 5.01 32.24 0.18
N LEU A 436 4.20 31.97 -0.84
CA LEU A 436 2.81 31.54 -0.69
C LEU A 436 2.72 30.19 0.02
N GLY A 437 3.52 29.22 -0.40
CA GLY A 437 3.48 27.86 0.12
C GLY A 437 3.89 27.78 1.59
N LYS A 438 4.95 28.48 2.01
CA LYS A 438 5.35 28.55 3.43
C LYS A 438 4.32 29.25 4.30
N ALA A 439 3.61 30.22 3.74
CA ALA A 439 2.55 30.89 4.46
C ALA A 439 1.33 29.98 4.58
N LEU A 440 0.77 29.51 3.46
CA LEU A 440 -0.61 29.02 3.40
C LEU A 440 -0.76 27.53 3.08
N LEU A 441 0.21 26.85 2.45
CA LEU A 441 0.02 25.45 2.02
C LEU A 441 -0.27 24.48 3.20
N PRO A 442 0.42 24.56 4.36
CA PRO A 442 0.06 23.73 5.52
C PRO A 442 -1.40 23.85 5.96
N LEU A 443 -1.98 25.04 5.78
CA LEU A 443 -3.37 25.32 6.14
C LEU A 443 -4.31 24.89 5.02
N ALA A 444 -4.01 25.28 3.77
CA ALA A 444 -4.82 24.98 2.60
C ALA A 444 -4.92 23.46 2.33
N SER A 445 -3.88 22.69 2.66
CA SER A 445 -3.89 21.23 2.51
C SER A 445 -4.71 20.49 3.58
N LEU A 446 -5.39 21.18 4.49
CA LEU A 446 -6.30 20.56 5.47
C LEU A 446 -7.73 20.45 4.94
N THR A 447 -7.93 20.11 3.67
CA THR A 447 -9.27 19.87 3.11
C THR A 447 -9.65 18.41 3.19
N SER A 448 -10.95 18.12 3.22
CA SER A 448 -11.49 16.77 3.12
C SER A 448 -11.01 16.07 1.84
N MET A 449 -10.83 16.82 0.75
CA MET A 449 -10.26 16.32 -0.51
C MET A 449 -8.81 15.84 -0.33
N THR A 450 -7.94 16.65 0.29
CA THR A 450 -6.55 16.25 0.57
C THR A 450 -6.48 15.08 1.56
N LEU A 451 -7.39 15.04 2.55
CA LEU A 451 -7.48 13.95 3.52
C LEU A 451 -7.85 12.61 2.86
N VAL A 452 -8.88 12.58 2.00
CA VAL A 452 -9.20 11.41 1.17
C VAL A 452 -8.02 11.07 0.25
N GLY A 453 -7.44 12.09 -0.38
CA GLY A 453 -6.27 11.96 -1.24
C GLY A 453 -5.09 11.27 -0.57
N ALA A 454 -4.83 11.55 0.70
CA ALA A 454 -3.77 10.88 1.46
C ALA A 454 -4.02 9.37 1.61
N GLU A 455 -5.27 8.95 1.83
CA GLU A 455 -5.65 7.54 1.93
C GLU A 455 -5.60 6.84 0.56
N THR A 456 -5.91 7.53 -0.54
CA THR A 456 -5.88 6.96 -1.89
C THR A 456 -4.46 6.79 -2.43
N VAL A 457 -3.58 7.77 -2.22
CA VAL A 457 -2.18 7.71 -2.69
C VAL A 457 -1.25 6.98 -1.73
N GLY A 458 -1.59 6.92 -0.44
CA GLY A 458 -0.79 6.26 0.57
C GLY A 458 -0.88 4.73 0.53
N ARG A 459 -0.14 4.09 1.44
CA ARG A 459 -0.18 2.65 1.69
C ARG A 459 -0.49 2.41 3.15
N ALA A 460 -1.43 1.54 3.43
CA ALA A 460 -1.77 1.18 4.79
C ALA A 460 -0.93 -0.02 5.26
N TYR A 461 -0.25 0.14 6.38
CA TYR A 461 0.61 -0.83 7.04
C TYR A 461 -0.08 -1.41 8.29
N GLY A 462 0.45 -2.53 8.79
CA GLY A 462 0.03 -3.10 10.07
C GLY A 462 0.05 -2.08 11.21
N GLY A 463 -0.84 -2.23 12.18
CA GLY A 463 -1.07 -1.20 13.22
C GLY A 463 -1.99 -0.06 12.76
N GLY A 464 -2.53 -0.14 11.53
CA GLY A 464 -3.38 0.89 10.96
C GLY A 464 -2.62 2.15 10.58
N MET A 465 -1.33 2.05 10.24
CA MET A 465 -0.50 3.21 9.89
C MET A 465 -0.61 3.54 8.40
N LEU A 466 -0.88 4.80 8.07
CA LEU A 466 -0.83 5.32 6.70
C LEU A 466 0.58 5.81 6.38
N LYS A 467 1.21 5.20 5.36
CA LYS A 467 2.54 5.55 4.89
C LYS A 467 2.49 6.20 3.51
N LEU A 468 3.19 7.31 3.32
CA LEU A 468 3.43 7.93 2.02
C LEU A 468 4.94 7.93 1.75
N GLU A 469 5.41 7.24 0.71
CA GLU A 469 6.76 7.42 0.17
C GLU A 469 6.87 8.72 -0.64
N PRO A 470 8.07 9.23 -0.97
CA PRO A 470 8.20 10.49 -1.70
C PRO A 470 7.35 10.58 -2.97
N ARG A 471 7.43 9.59 -3.86
CA ARG A 471 6.62 9.55 -5.10
C ARG A 471 5.11 9.45 -4.85
N GLU A 472 4.69 8.94 -3.69
CA GLU A 472 3.28 8.88 -3.29
C GLU A 472 2.84 10.24 -2.73
N ALA A 473 3.71 10.86 -1.94
CA ALA A 473 3.55 12.22 -1.44
C ALA A 473 3.50 13.25 -2.55
N ASP A 474 4.31 13.12 -3.60
CA ASP A 474 4.29 13.98 -4.79
C ASP A 474 2.90 14.00 -5.43
N ARG A 475 2.19 12.87 -5.41
CA ARG A 475 0.83 12.72 -5.94
C ARG A 475 -0.28 13.15 -4.97
N LEU A 476 0.03 13.58 -3.75
CA LEU A 476 -0.97 14.00 -2.77
C LEU A 476 -1.81 15.16 -3.35
N PRO A 477 -3.14 15.02 -3.46
CA PRO A 477 -4.00 16.11 -3.89
C PRO A 477 -3.94 17.30 -2.93
N VAL A 478 -3.57 18.46 -3.45
CA VAL A 478 -3.54 19.74 -2.73
C VAL A 478 -4.21 20.83 -3.56
N PRO A 479 -4.72 21.91 -2.93
CA PRO A 479 -5.21 23.07 -3.66
C PRO A 479 -4.14 23.67 -4.58
N PRO A 480 -4.47 24.07 -5.82
CA PRO A 480 -3.53 24.77 -6.70
C PRO A 480 -3.18 26.16 -6.16
N ALA A 481 -2.00 26.68 -6.51
CA ALA A 481 -1.51 27.95 -6.01
C ALA A 481 -2.49 29.12 -6.25
N ALA A 482 -3.10 29.18 -7.43
CA ALA A 482 -4.09 30.21 -7.77
C ALA A 482 -5.31 30.19 -6.83
N LEU A 483 -5.80 29.00 -6.45
CA LEU A 483 -6.90 28.85 -5.49
C LEU A 483 -6.48 29.32 -4.09
N VAL A 484 -5.28 28.96 -3.66
CA VAL A 484 -4.74 29.38 -2.36
C VAL A 484 -4.52 30.89 -2.30
N GLU A 485 -4.09 31.49 -3.41
CA GLU A 485 -3.89 32.93 -3.56
C GLU A 485 -5.23 33.69 -3.52
N ALA A 486 -6.23 33.22 -4.27
CA ALA A 486 -7.58 33.81 -4.26
C ALA A 486 -8.23 33.78 -2.85
N ALA A 487 -7.94 32.74 -2.07
CA ALA A 487 -8.46 32.56 -0.72
C ALA A 487 -7.57 33.12 0.40
N ALA A 488 -6.45 33.80 0.07
CA ALA A 488 -5.36 34.06 1.01
C ALA A 488 -5.81 34.79 2.29
N ASP A 489 -6.64 35.82 2.16
CA ASP A 489 -7.13 36.62 3.29
C ASP A 489 -8.08 35.79 4.17
N ARG A 490 -9.02 35.06 3.55
CA ARG A 490 -9.96 34.19 4.26
C ARG A 490 -9.25 33.07 5.01
N LEU A 491 -8.25 32.43 4.38
CA LEU A 491 -7.39 31.44 5.02
C LEU A 491 -6.60 32.04 6.19
N THR A 492 -6.04 33.23 6.01
CA THR A 492 -5.27 33.92 7.06
C THR A 492 -6.16 34.22 8.28
N ASN A 493 -7.40 34.65 8.05
CA ASN A 493 -8.36 34.95 9.12
C ASN A 493 -8.74 33.73 9.96
N ILE A 494 -8.90 32.55 9.35
CA ILE A 494 -9.24 31.32 10.10
C ILE A 494 -8.02 30.62 10.73
N ARG A 495 -6.79 31.01 10.37
CA ARG A 495 -5.55 30.37 10.87
C ARG A 495 -5.51 30.20 12.39
N PRO A 496 -5.82 31.21 13.23
CA PRO A 496 -5.73 31.06 14.68
C PRO A 496 -6.70 29.99 15.22
N GLN A 497 -7.91 29.94 14.65
CA GLN A 497 -8.94 28.95 15.01
C GLN A 497 -8.51 27.55 14.61
N VAL A 498 -8.02 27.37 13.38
CA VAL A 498 -7.49 26.09 12.89
C VAL A 498 -6.31 25.64 13.75
N ALA A 499 -5.36 26.52 14.07
CA ALA A 499 -4.23 26.20 14.93
C ALA A 499 -4.67 25.76 16.34
N ALA A 500 -5.70 26.40 16.91
CA ALA A 500 -6.26 26.01 18.20
C ALA A 500 -6.90 24.61 18.16
N LEU A 501 -7.67 24.31 17.11
CA LEU A 501 -8.29 23.00 16.91
C LEU A 501 -7.24 21.90 16.76
N LEU A 502 -6.17 22.14 15.99
CA LEU A 502 -5.07 21.18 15.85
C LEU A 502 -4.34 20.92 17.16
N ARG A 503 -4.08 21.96 17.98
CA ARG A 503 -3.50 21.78 19.33
C ARG A 503 -4.40 20.92 20.23
N GLY A 504 -5.72 21.04 20.09
CA GLY A 504 -6.70 20.22 20.80
C GLY A 504 -6.95 18.84 20.18
N GLY A 505 -6.20 18.42 19.15
CA GLY A 505 -6.39 17.13 18.47
C GLY A 505 -7.65 17.05 17.59
N LYS A 506 -8.33 18.18 17.34
CA LYS A 506 -9.61 18.25 16.61
C LYS A 506 -9.39 18.43 15.10
N LEU A 507 -8.71 17.48 14.47
CA LEU A 507 -8.39 17.50 13.03
C LEU A 507 -9.63 17.75 12.16
N LEU A 508 -10.68 16.95 12.30
CA LEU A 508 -11.83 17.04 11.39
C LEU A 508 -12.57 18.37 11.50
N ALA A 509 -12.57 18.97 12.70
CA ALA A 509 -13.10 20.32 12.90
C ALA A 509 -12.21 21.38 12.23
N ALA A 510 -10.88 21.25 12.34
CA ALA A 510 -9.94 22.12 11.62
C ALA A 510 -10.14 22.02 10.11
N SER A 511 -10.29 20.79 9.60
CA SER A 511 -10.50 20.55 8.18
C SER A 511 -11.82 21.13 7.68
N LYS A 512 -12.88 21.06 8.50
CA LYS A 512 -14.17 21.67 8.18
C LYS A 512 -14.08 23.18 7.93
N LEU A 513 -13.30 23.91 8.74
CA LEU A 513 -13.10 25.35 8.53
C LEU A 513 -12.40 25.65 7.20
N VAL A 514 -11.41 24.83 6.84
CA VAL A 514 -10.68 24.99 5.57
C VAL A 514 -11.54 24.62 4.37
N ASP A 515 -12.35 23.56 4.48
CA ASP A 515 -13.34 23.20 3.45
C ASP A 515 -14.36 24.32 3.23
N ASP A 516 -14.85 24.95 4.29
CA ASP A 516 -15.83 26.04 4.20
C ASP A 516 -15.25 27.24 3.42
N VAL A 517 -13.95 27.50 3.55
CA VAL A 517 -13.26 28.54 2.77
C VAL A 517 -13.01 28.07 1.33
N LEU A 518 -12.30 26.95 1.15
CA LEU A 518 -11.79 26.55 -0.16
C LEU A 518 -12.82 25.80 -1.00
N LEU A 519 -13.45 24.76 -0.45
CA LEU A 519 -14.37 23.92 -1.22
C LEU A 519 -15.71 24.64 -1.41
N VAL A 520 -16.28 25.18 -0.34
CA VAL A 520 -17.61 25.81 -0.41
C VAL A 520 -17.50 27.26 -0.88
N GLY A 521 -16.60 28.05 -0.29
CA GLY A 521 -16.48 29.48 -0.56
C GLY A 521 -15.89 29.79 -1.94
N GLU A 522 -14.68 29.32 -2.24
CA GLU A 522 -14.02 29.62 -3.51
C GLU A 522 -14.54 28.78 -4.68
N LEU A 523 -14.64 27.46 -4.48
CA LEU A 523 -14.95 26.52 -5.57
C LEU A 523 -16.45 26.30 -5.76
N GLY A 524 -17.30 26.80 -4.85
CA GLY A 524 -18.76 26.64 -4.96
C GLY A 524 -19.25 25.19 -4.83
N ILE A 525 -18.45 24.30 -4.24
CA ILE A 525 -18.81 22.89 -4.08
C ILE A 525 -19.95 22.75 -3.08
N ALA A 526 -20.97 21.97 -3.43
CA ALA A 526 -22.13 21.78 -2.58
C ALA A 526 -21.72 21.13 -1.25
N ARG A 527 -22.32 21.59 -0.14
CA ARG A 527 -22.04 21.04 1.20
C ARG A 527 -22.31 19.54 1.29
N THR A 528 -23.24 19.02 0.48
CA THR A 528 -23.53 17.58 0.33
C THR A 528 -22.33 16.83 -0.26
N GLN A 529 -21.71 17.34 -1.31
CA GLN A 529 -20.49 16.76 -1.91
C GLN A 529 -19.31 16.79 -0.93
N VAL A 530 -19.12 17.90 -0.21
CA VAL A 530 -18.09 18.00 0.84
C VAL A 530 -18.33 16.98 1.96
N ARG A 531 -19.59 16.77 2.37
CA ARG A 531 -19.95 15.74 3.36
C ARG A 531 -19.56 14.35 2.87
N VAL A 532 -19.84 14.03 1.62
CA VAL A 532 -19.49 12.74 1.02
C VAL A 532 -17.97 12.48 1.07
N LEU A 533 -17.13 13.50 0.80
CA LEU A 533 -15.67 13.36 0.95
C LEU A 533 -15.25 13.08 2.41
N ARG A 534 -15.91 13.71 3.39
CA ARG A 534 -15.63 13.48 4.82
C ARG A 534 -16.00 12.06 5.25
N GLU A 535 -17.16 11.58 4.80
CA GLU A 535 -17.62 10.21 5.04
C GLU A 535 -16.65 9.20 4.42
N ALA A 536 -16.21 9.44 3.18
CA ALA A 536 -15.23 8.60 2.51
C ALA A 536 -13.88 8.54 3.25
N HIS A 537 -13.37 9.68 3.74
CA HIS A 537 -12.16 9.68 4.58
C HIS A 537 -12.37 8.86 5.85
N ALA A 538 -13.50 9.03 6.54
CA ALA A 538 -13.81 8.28 7.75
C ALA A 538 -13.88 6.76 7.50
N GLU A 539 -14.49 6.34 6.39
CA GLU A 539 -14.57 4.93 5.98
C GLU A 539 -13.18 4.34 5.68
N LEU A 540 -12.35 5.04 4.89
CA LEU A 540 -11.00 4.60 4.56
C LEU A 540 -10.11 4.51 5.81
N THR A 541 -10.17 5.52 6.69
CA THR A 541 -9.47 5.50 7.97
C THR A 541 -9.97 4.37 8.87
N ALA A 542 -11.28 4.11 8.93
CA ALA A 542 -11.85 3.02 9.72
C ALA A 542 -11.38 1.64 9.21
N ARG A 543 -11.41 1.42 7.88
CA ARG A 543 -10.87 0.22 7.24
C ARG A 543 -9.40 0.03 7.59
N ARG A 544 -8.60 1.10 7.48
CA ARG A 544 -7.17 1.07 7.88
C ARG A 544 -6.99 0.79 9.36
N ALA A 545 -7.76 1.42 10.25
CA ALA A 545 -7.64 1.24 11.70
C ALA A 545 -8.06 -0.16 12.17
N ALA A 546 -9.02 -0.80 11.49
CA ALA A 546 -9.38 -2.20 11.73
C ALA A 546 -8.20 -3.16 11.52
N ARG A 547 -7.22 -2.79 10.68
CA ARG A 547 -5.94 -3.51 10.51
C ARG A 547 -5.03 -3.43 11.74
N GLY A 548 -5.23 -2.41 12.60
CA GLY A 548 -4.33 -2.10 13.71
C GLY A 548 -4.68 -2.73 15.06
N ARG A 549 -5.95 -3.08 15.31
CA ARG A 549 -6.43 -3.60 16.61
C ARG A 549 -5.99 -5.05 16.93
N ARG A 550 -4.83 -5.49 16.44
CA ARG A 550 -4.41 -6.90 16.46
C ARG A 550 -3.10 -7.15 17.22
N GLY A 551 -2.88 -6.41 18.32
CA GLY A 551 -1.71 -6.58 19.19
C GLY A 551 -2.00 -6.70 20.70
N ALA A 552 -3.27 -6.70 21.11
CA ALA A 552 -3.66 -6.84 22.51
C ALA A 552 -4.89 -7.75 22.56
N ASN A 553 -4.65 -9.06 22.51
CA ASN A 553 -5.44 -10.13 23.12
C ASN A 553 -4.66 -11.42 22.97
#